data_AF-A0A257CNZ1-F1
#
_entry.id   AF-A0A257CNZ1-F1
#
_cell.length_a   1.000
_cell.length_b   1.000
_cell.length_c   1.000
_cell.angle_alpha   90.00
_cell.angle_beta   90.00
_cell.angle_gamma   90.00
#
_symmetry.space_group_name_H-M   'P 1'
#
loop_
_entity.id
_entity.type
_entity.pdbx_description
1 polymer ?
#
loop_
_entity_poly.entity_id
_entity_poly.type
_entity_poly.pdbx_seq_one_letter_code
_entity_poly.pdbx_strand_id
1 'polypeptide(L)'
;MRDHHETRRARLVQAPKLPTRVLISSYAYARNPDVAAEALLQANGSCQSCGNSAPFVKRKSGEPYLEVHHLVPLAAGGEDTLGNTIAICPNCHRKAHYG
;
A
#
# COMPACT_ATOMS: atom_id res chain seq x y z
N MET A 1 -15.03 -17.67 -7.22
CA MET A 1 -14.78 -18.66 -8.31
C MET A 1 -13.73 -19.65 -7.82
N ARG A 2 -14.13 -20.86 -7.39
CA ARG A 2 -13.18 -21.88 -6.89
C ARG A 2 -12.64 -22.69 -8.07
N ASP A 3 -11.64 -22.14 -8.71
CA ASP A 3 -10.83 -22.87 -9.68
C ASP A 3 -9.98 -23.92 -8.93
N HIS A 4 -9.97 -25.17 -9.39
CA HIS A 4 -9.29 -26.26 -8.70
C HIS A 4 -7.78 -26.20 -8.95
N HIS A 5 -6.99 -26.58 -7.95
CA HIS A 5 -5.52 -26.53 -8.01
C HIS A 5 -4.96 -27.30 -9.21
N GLU A 6 -5.52 -28.46 -9.50
CA GLU A 6 -5.11 -29.30 -10.63
C GLU A 6 -5.36 -28.62 -11.97
N THR A 7 -6.53 -27.99 -12.11
CA THR A 7 -6.90 -27.24 -13.32
C THR A 7 -5.97 -26.07 -13.56
N ARG A 8 -5.56 -25.33 -12.51
CA ARG A 8 -4.52 -24.28 -12.62
C ARG A 8 -3.18 -24.84 -13.08
N ARG A 9 -2.74 -25.96 -12.51
CA ARG A 9 -1.46 -26.57 -12.87
C ARG A 9 -1.42 -26.99 -14.32
N ALA A 10 -2.49 -27.57 -14.85
CA ALA A 10 -2.59 -27.93 -16.26
C ALA A 10 -2.42 -26.69 -17.17
N ARG A 11 -3.07 -25.57 -16.84
CA ARG A 11 -2.92 -24.32 -17.61
C ARG A 11 -1.51 -23.73 -17.51
N LEU A 12 -0.86 -23.82 -16.36
CA LEU A 12 0.52 -23.35 -16.17
C LEU A 12 1.54 -24.14 -17.01
N VAL A 13 1.33 -25.45 -17.22
CA VAL A 13 2.19 -26.27 -18.09
C VAL A 13 2.15 -25.78 -19.54
N GLN A 14 0.99 -25.31 -20.00
CA GLN A 14 0.77 -24.85 -21.37
C GLN A 14 1.06 -23.35 -21.57
N ALA A 15 1.24 -22.59 -20.48
CA ALA A 15 1.43 -21.15 -20.56
C ALA A 15 2.80 -20.79 -21.16
N PRO A 16 2.91 -19.69 -21.93
CA PRO A 16 4.21 -19.19 -22.39
C PRO A 16 5.09 -18.84 -21.19
N LYS A 17 6.35 -19.30 -21.22
CA LYS A 17 7.32 -19.03 -20.13
C LYS A 17 7.69 -17.55 -20.03
N LEU A 18 7.63 -16.83 -21.15
CA LEU A 18 7.92 -15.41 -21.23
C LEU A 18 6.61 -14.63 -21.34
N PRO A 19 6.36 -13.65 -20.46
CA PRO A 19 5.14 -12.87 -20.50
C PRO A 19 5.17 -11.87 -21.67
N THR A 20 4.00 -11.60 -22.23
CA THR A 20 3.80 -10.51 -23.18
C THR A 20 3.79 -9.17 -22.44
N ARG A 21 4.48 -8.17 -22.99
CA ARG A 21 4.41 -6.79 -22.45
C ARG A 21 3.09 -6.16 -22.87
N VAL A 22 2.42 -5.52 -21.92
CA VAL A 22 1.19 -4.75 -22.16
C VAL A 22 1.40 -3.31 -21.71
N LEU A 23 0.83 -2.35 -22.47
CA LEU A 23 0.78 -0.95 -22.05
C LEU A 23 -0.40 -0.75 -21.11
N ILE A 24 -0.15 -0.11 -19.97
CA ILE A 24 -1.18 0.28 -19.00
C ILE A 24 -1.05 1.79 -18.77
N SER A 25 -2.16 2.50 -18.84
CA SER A 25 -2.28 3.92 -18.46
C SER A 25 -3.36 4.09 -17.40
N SER A 26 -3.12 4.99 -16.45
CA SER A 26 -4.06 5.30 -15.36
C SER A 26 -3.85 6.72 -14.87
N TYR A 27 -4.92 7.35 -14.38
CA TYR A 27 -4.83 8.62 -13.67
C TYR A 27 -4.37 8.39 -12.22
N ALA A 28 -3.62 9.35 -11.69
CA ALA A 28 -3.19 9.38 -10.31
C ALA A 28 -3.36 10.80 -9.74
N TYR A 29 -3.51 10.89 -8.42
CA TYR A 29 -3.53 12.17 -7.71
C TYR A 29 -2.11 12.60 -7.36
N ALA A 30 -1.76 13.85 -7.67
CA ALA A 30 -0.56 14.49 -7.15
C ALA A 30 -0.76 14.74 -5.65
N ARG A 31 -0.04 14.00 -4.82
CA ARG A 31 -0.13 14.13 -3.36
C ARG A 31 0.88 15.15 -2.85
N ASN A 32 0.53 15.84 -1.79
CA ASN A 32 1.40 16.76 -1.08
C ASN A 32 2.47 15.96 -0.31
N PRO A 33 3.77 16.08 -0.67
CA PRO A 33 4.83 15.36 0.01
C PRO A 33 4.97 15.75 1.49
N ASP A 34 4.59 16.97 1.87
CA ASP A 34 4.72 17.45 3.25
C ASP A 34 3.68 16.78 4.16
N VAL A 35 2.46 16.53 3.67
CA VAL A 35 1.44 15.76 4.41
C VAL A 35 1.96 14.36 4.69
N ALA A 36 2.60 13.72 3.71
CA ALA A 36 3.16 12.39 3.89
C ALA A 36 4.33 12.38 4.88
N ALA A 37 5.25 13.34 4.76
CA ALA A 37 6.40 13.46 5.65
C ALA A 37 5.96 13.71 7.11
N GLU A 38 5.03 14.64 7.32
CA GLU A 38 4.54 15.02 8.64
C GLU A 38 3.70 13.89 9.28
N ALA A 39 2.87 13.17 8.51
CA ALA A 39 2.15 12.00 9.03
C ALA A 39 3.11 10.88 9.50
N LEU A 40 4.21 10.65 8.76
CA LEU A 40 5.24 9.68 9.16
C LEU A 40 6.01 10.14 10.40
N LEU A 41 6.28 11.44 10.52
CA LEU A 41 6.93 12.03 11.69
C LEU A 41 6.05 11.86 12.94
N GLN A 42 4.76 12.20 12.86
CA GLN A 42 3.79 12.08 13.96
C GLN A 42 3.62 10.65 14.45
N ALA A 43 3.76 9.67 13.56
CA ALA A 43 3.67 8.26 13.92
C ALA A 43 4.89 7.75 14.71
N ASN A 44 6.00 8.47 14.68
CA ASN A 44 7.22 8.16 15.44
C ASN A 44 7.62 6.68 15.37
N GLY A 45 7.61 6.13 14.15
CA GLY A 45 7.96 4.74 13.89
C GLY A 45 6.99 3.68 14.44
N SER A 46 5.81 4.07 14.89
CA SER A 46 4.77 3.17 15.39
C SER A 46 3.51 3.25 14.53
N CYS A 47 2.93 2.11 14.19
CA CYS A 47 1.70 2.03 13.41
C CYS A 47 0.54 2.66 14.18
N GLN A 48 -0.11 3.68 13.61
CA GLN A 48 -1.23 4.36 14.26
C GLN A 48 -2.54 3.54 14.30
N SER A 49 -2.57 2.36 13.65
CA SER A 49 -3.72 1.45 13.69
C SER A 49 -3.56 0.31 14.71
N CYS A 50 -2.40 -0.35 14.75
CA CYS A 50 -2.19 -1.50 15.64
C CYS A 50 -1.21 -1.25 16.80
N GLY A 51 -0.56 -0.08 16.86
CA GLY A 51 0.40 0.29 17.91
C GLY A 51 1.78 -0.37 17.79
N ASN A 52 1.95 -1.38 16.93
CA ASN A 52 3.24 -2.04 16.74
C ASN A 52 4.26 -1.11 16.07
N SER A 53 5.53 -1.26 16.42
CA SER A 53 6.63 -0.61 15.71
C SER A 53 6.66 -0.99 14.23
N ALA A 54 7.21 -0.11 13.40
CA ALA A 54 7.43 -0.36 11.98
C ALA A 54 8.20 -1.68 11.77
N PRO A 55 7.85 -2.46 10.74
CA PRO A 55 8.39 -3.81 10.53
C PRO A 55 9.88 -3.83 10.19
N PHE A 56 10.42 -2.73 9.66
CA PHE A 56 11.84 -2.57 9.33
C PHE A 56 12.19 -1.09 9.15
N VAL A 57 13.50 -0.81 9.04
CA VAL A 57 14.03 0.51 8.70
C VAL A 57 14.44 0.59 7.22
N LYS A 58 14.16 1.72 6.57
CA LYS A 58 14.54 1.98 5.18
C LYS A 58 16.07 1.95 5.06
N ARG A 59 16.62 1.07 4.20
CA ARG A 59 18.08 0.95 4.00
C ARG A 59 18.76 2.26 3.59
N LYS A 60 18.07 3.14 2.86
CA LYS A 60 18.63 4.40 2.34
C LYS A 60 18.59 5.55 3.35
N SER A 61 17.49 5.73 4.07
CA SER A 61 17.31 6.87 5.00
C SER A 61 17.49 6.51 6.48
N GLY A 62 17.50 5.22 6.84
CA GLY A 62 17.52 4.77 8.23
C GLY A 62 16.18 4.94 8.97
N GLU A 63 15.17 5.49 8.31
CA GLU A 63 13.87 5.78 8.94
C GLU A 63 12.99 4.53 9.07
N PRO A 64 12.10 4.48 10.07
CA PRO A 64 11.07 3.43 10.17
C PRO A 64 10.17 3.37 8.93
N TYR A 65 9.84 2.16 8.47
CA TYR A 65 8.97 1.97 7.30
C TYR A 65 7.50 1.89 7.69
N LEU A 66 6.74 2.96 7.42
CA LEU A 66 5.28 3.00 7.46
C LEU A 66 4.75 3.54 6.13
N GLU A 67 3.47 3.26 5.85
CA GLU A 67 2.75 3.71 4.67
C GLU A 67 1.66 4.71 5.08
N VAL A 68 1.58 5.85 4.39
CA VAL A 68 0.52 6.84 4.61
C VAL A 68 -0.75 6.39 3.91
N HIS A 69 -1.85 6.39 4.66
CA HIS A 69 -3.17 5.98 4.23
C HIS A 69 -4.18 7.09 4.46
N HIS A 70 -4.98 7.41 3.45
CA HIS A 70 -6.10 8.34 3.57
C HIS A 70 -7.33 7.62 4.14
N LEU A 71 -7.92 8.14 5.23
CA LEU A 71 -9.11 7.56 5.89
C LEU A 71 -10.33 7.61 4.97
N VAL A 72 -10.58 8.77 4.37
CA VAL A 72 -11.47 8.93 3.22
C VAL A 72 -10.60 8.88 1.97
N PRO A 73 -10.78 7.88 1.08
CA PRO A 73 -9.97 7.78 -0.12
C PRO A 73 -10.07 9.02 -1.01
N LEU A 74 -8.95 9.45 -1.60
CA LEU A 74 -8.92 10.58 -2.55
C LEU A 74 -9.89 10.37 -3.73
N ALA A 75 -10.03 9.12 -4.20
CA ALA A 75 -10.98 8.76 -5.25
C ALA A 75 -12.45 8.92 -4.84
N ALA A 76 -12.74 8.99 -3.55
CA ALA A 76 -14.07 9.24 -2.99
C ALA A 76 -14.24 10.71 -2.53
N GLY A 77 -13.34 11.60 -2.94
CA GLY A 77 -13.38 13.02 -2.58
C GLY A 77 -12.72 13.35 -1.23
N GLY A 78 -11.93 12.43 -0.68
CA GLY A 78 -11.14 12.70 0.53
C GLY A 78 -10.06 13.77 0.29
N GLU A 79 -9.80 14.56 1.31
CA GLU A 79 -8.78 15.62 1.26
C GLU A 79 -7.38 15.07 1.48
N ASP A 80 -6.38 15.72 0.89
CA ASP A 80 -4.97 15.40 1.15
C ASP A 80 -4.43 16.25 2.30
N THR A 81 -4.85 15.91 3.52
CA THR A 81 -4.54 16.65 4.75
C THR A 81 -4.17 15.70 5.88
N LEU A 82 -3.51 16.23 6.93
CA LEU A 82 -3.17 15.45 8.12
C LEU A 82 -4.42 14.93 8.86
N GLY A 83 -5.52 15.68 8.83
CA GLY A 83 -6.79 15.25 9.42
C GLY A 83 -7.42 14.04 8.72
N ASN A 84 -7.03 13.77 7.47
CA ASN A 84 -7.52 12.64 6.69
C ASN A 84 -6.44 11.57 6.44
N THR A 85 -5.26 11.66 7.08
CA THR A 85 -4.19 10.69 6.85
C THR A 85 -3.68 10.06 8.14
N ILE A 86 -3.28 8.79 8.04
CA ILE A 86 -2.61 8.04 9.11
C ILE A 86 -1.41 7.29 8.53
N ALA A 87 -0.36 7.11 9.33
CA ALA A 87 0.77 6.25 8.98
C ALA A 87 0.64 4.88 9.65
N ILE A 88 0.63 3.83 8.83
CA ILE A 88 0.33 2.46 9.26
C ILE A 88 1.31 1.46 8.66
N CYS A 89 1.45 0.29 9.30
CA CYS A 89 2.30 -0.77 8.77
C CYS A 89 1.68 -1.40 7.50
N PRO A 90 2.48 -2.06 6.64
CA PRO A 90 1.98 -2.65 5.39
C PRO A 90 0.82 -3.61 5.59
N ASN A 91 0.82 -4.38 6.69
CA ASN A 91 -0.26 -5.32 7.00
C ASN A 91 -1.57 -4.60 7.33
N CYS A 92 -1.51 -3.55 8.16
CA CYS A 92 -2.68 -2.74 8.48
C CYS A 92 -3.18 -1.98 7.25
N HIS A 93 -2.26 -1.52 6.39
CA HIS A 93 -2.65 -0.84 5.15
C HIS A 93 -3.40 -1.76 4.20
N ARG A 94 -2.93 -2.99 4.00
CA ARG A 94 -3.66 -3.97 3.18
C ARG A 94 -5.00 -4.37 3.80
N LYS A 95 -5.06 -4.53 5.12
CA LYS A 95 -6.31 -4.75 5.86
C LYS A 95 -7.31 -3.60 5.66
N ALA A 96 -6.86 -2.34 5.64
CA ALA A 96 -7.74 -1.20 5.37
C ALA A 96 -8.34 -1.21 3.95
N HIS A 97 -7.60 -1.73 2.95
CA HIS A 97 -8.09 -1.85 1.57
C HIS A 97 -8.96 -3.09 1.32
N TYR A 98 -8.68 -4.21 2.01
CA TYR A 98 -9.24 -5.52 1.62
C TYR A 98 -9.92 -6.31 2.76
N GLY A 99 -9.60 -6.03 4.03
CA GLY A 99 -10.01 -6.83 5.19
C GLY A 99 -8.98 -7.87 5.61
#